data_AF-A0A3L7SDS2-F1
#
_entry.id   AF-A0A3L7SDS2-F1
#
_cell.length_a   1.000
_cell.length_b   1.000
_cell.length_c   1.000
_cell.angle_alpha   90.00
_cell.angle_beta   90.00
_cell.angle_gamma   90.00
#
_symmetry.space_group_name_H-M   'P 1'
#
loop_
_entity.id
_entity.type
_entity.pdbx_description
1 polymer ?
#
loop_
_entity_poly.entity_id
_entity_poly.type
_entity_poly.pdbx_seq_one_letter_code
_entity_poly.pdbx_strand_id
1 'polypeptide(L)'
;METHRSTDLSAGVVVFGIVMTASSYAMKPILDSRVWPIWLGLGLLFLLFPAALRVLSSGFHWRSVAVYLSLVGTIELLNLMNLADPLEFRMLMHRYICYAICAAGIVYGYESMDDLREFPGLAHVLTAGFSIVVAGTWLRSAGAAVAGVRFVGDSEMLTPVGVGYTFGVMACVSAAFMLTEQRLIFRALHLVAYCACVLAILSTGSRGSAVFSLLIVAAGIVIRLRSFEDGLRYSLLFIALLMVFGGVVMTNSYARSQMDLMLMRFEFISRGSVDLSIVERTDKQLYYYRAIDSWILTGLREYDFNYPHNIFFECLLRFGIVGFGLIAAVLFSAYRAFRNLRISFSSPVVWVISSVGFFSLLIVQVNLMLEHARWLWLFVGYWGVKEVQQMRFGRMEHSYYRADDEDEEITSPFGELSAGRSLENA
;
A
#
# COMPACT_ATOMS: atom_id res chain seq x y z
N MET A 1 20.92 -21.59 12.16
CA MET A 1 20.62 -20.48 13.09
C MET A 1 21.03 -19.10 12.55
N GLU A 2 21.70 -18.96 11.40
CA GLU A 2 22.09 -17.66 10.81
C GLU A 2 21.03 -17.00 9.90
N THR A 3 19.91 -17.66 9.61
CA THR A 3 18.89 -17.20 8.66
C THR A 3 18.04 -16.02 9.13
N HIS A 4 18.02 -15.70 10.43
CA HIS A 4 17.20 -14.61 10.97
C HIS A 4 17.83 -13.21 10.84
N ARG A 5 19.15 -13.08 10.66
CA ARG A 5 19.77 -11.73 10.52
C ARG A 5 19.63 -11.14 9.12
N SER A 6 19.44 -11.96 8.09
CA SER A 6 19.29 -11.48 6.70
C SER A 6 17.91 -10.88 6.41
N THR A 7 16.88 -11.27 7.17
CA THR A 7 15.50 -10.81 6.96
C THR A 7 15.28 -9.35 7.37
N ASP A 8 15.94 -8.88 8.42
CA ASP A 8 15.71 -7.54 8.99
C ASP A 8 16.20 -6.41 8.09
N LEU A 9 17.34 -6.63 7.41
CA LEU A 9 17.89 -5.66 6.46
C LEU A 9 17.01 -5.55 5.21
N SER A 10 16.39 -6.65 4.78
CA SER A 10 15.55 -6.68 3.59
C SER A 10 14.29 -5.82 3.74
N ALA A 11 13.65 -5.84 4.91
CA ALA A 11 12.45 -5.04 5.18
C ALA A 11 12.72 -3.53 5.20
N GLY A 12 13.84 -3.13 5.81
CA GLY A 12 14.30 -1.74 5.78
C GLY A 12 14.46 -1.21 4.36
N VAL A 13 15.12 -2.00 3.51
CA VAL A 13 15.35 -1.68 2.10
C VAL A 13 14.05 -1.61 1.31
N VAL A 14 13.12 -2.56 1.52
CA VAL A 14 11.81 -2.57 0.85
C VAL A 14 11.00 -1.32 1.18
N VAL A 15 10.85 -0.99 2.47
CA VAL A 15 10.07 0.18 2.90
C VAL A 15 10.70 1.49 2.42
N PHE A 16 12.02 1.59 2.44
CA PHE A 16 12.72 2.72 1.85
C PHE A 16 12.50 2.81 0.33
N GLY A 17 12.52 1.67 -0.37
CA GLY A 17 12.18 1.57 -1.79
C GLY A 17 10.75 2.04 -2.10
N ILE A 18 9.78 1.76 -1.22
CA ILE A 18 8.40 2.29 -1.31
C ILE A 18 8.41 3.83 -1.29
N VAL A 19 9.04 4.41 -0.27
CA VAL A 19 9.11 5.87 -0.09
C VAL A 19 9.85 6.55 -1.24
N MET A 20 10.99 5.99 -1.66
CA MET A 20 11.79 6.55 -2.75
C MET A 20 11.04 6.50 -4.09
N THR A 21 10.44 5.36 -4.42
CA THR A 21 9.63 5.21 -5.64
C THR A 21 8.41 6.13 -5.62
N ALA A 22 7.73 6.28 -4.47
CA ALA A 22 6.59 7.17 -4.34
C ALA A 22 7.03 8.61 -4.60
N SER A 23 8.08 9.08 -3.91
CA SER A 23 8.60 10.45 -4.02
C SER A 23 8.99 10.87 -5.44
N SER A 24 9.34 9.91 -6.31
CA SER A 24 9.79 10.18 -7.67
C SER A 24 8.83 11.07 -8.46
N TYR A 25 7.51 10.91 -8.30
CA TYR A 25 6.55 11.72 -9.04
C TYR A 25 6.55 13.18 -8.56
N ALA A 26 6.48 13.41 -7.25
CA ALA A 26 6.55 14.76 -6.68
C ALA A 26 7.89 15.47 -6.95
N MET A 27 8.97 14.70 -7.10
CA MET A 27 10.32 15.22 -7.37
C MET A 27 10.61 15.46 -8.85
N LYS A 28 9.76 15.00 -9.78
CA LYS A 28 9.93 15.22 -11.23
C LYS A 28 10.20 16.69 -11.65
N PRO A 29 9.55 17.72 -11.08
CA PRO A 29 9.77 19.10 -11.52
C PRO A 29 10.96 19.76 -10.82
N ILE A 30 11.47 19.14 -9.76
CA ILE A 30 12.57 19.64 -8.92
C ILE A 30 13.90 19.06 -9.40
N LEU A 31 13.90 17.80 -9.81
CA LEU A 31 15.07 17.10 -10.30
C LEU A 31 15.26 17.34 -11.79
N ASP A 32 16.52 17.37 -12.20
CA ASP A 32 16.90 17.38 -13.62
C ASP A 32 16.28 16.17 -14.35
N SER A 33 15.89 16.37 -15.61
CA SER A 33 15.31 15.34 -16.49
C SER A 33 16.14 14.05 -16.59
N ARG A 34 17.47 14.13 -16.39
CA ARG A 34 18.40 12.99 -16.35
C ARG A 34 18.49 12.34 -14.98
N VAL A 35 18.25 13.09 -13.91
CA VAL A 35 18.33 12.63 -12.51
C VAL A 35 17.04 11.95 -12.07
N TRP A 36 15.89 12.43 -12.54
CA TRP A 36 14.59 11.85 -12.18
C TRP A 36 14.45 10.35 -12.52
N PRO A 37 14.84 9.86 -13.72
CA PRO A 37 14.78 8.44 -14.03
C PRO A 37 15.69 7.59 -13.12
N ILE A 38 16.86 8.11 -12.76
CA ILE A 38 17.80 7.45 -11.83
C ILE A 38 17.14 7.32 -10.45
N TRP A 39 16.47 8.38 -9.99
CA TRP A 39 15.75 8.39 -8.71
C TRP A 39 14.64 7.33 -8.67
N LEU A 40 13.80 7.28 -9.70
CA LEU A 40 12.77 6.26 -9.84
C LEU A 40 13.39 4.85 -9.92
N GLY A 41 14.44 4.69 -10.73
CA GLY A 41 15.14 3.42 -10.91
C GLY A 41 15.74 2.88 -9.62
N LEU A 42 16.37 3.73 -8.80
CA LEU A 42 16.90 3.34 -7.50
C LEU A 42 15.79 2.93 -6.52
N GLY A 43 14.68 3.65 -6.49
CA GLY A 43 13.52 3.27 -5.67
C GLY A 43 12.96 1.90 -6.06
N LEU A 44 12.79 1.66 -7.36
CA LEU A 44 12.37 0.37 -7.90
C LEU A 44 13.40 -0.72 -7.62
N LEU A 45 14.70 -0.42 -7.70
CA LEU A 45 15.76 -1.37 -7.40
C LEU A 45 15.69 -1.81 -5.94
N PHE A 46 15.59 -0.88 -4.98
CA PHE A 46 15.43 -1.23 -3.57
C PHE A 46 14.16 -2.05 -3.30
N LEU A 47 13.09 -1.82 -4.07
CA LEU A 47 11.85 -2.58 -3.94
C LEU A 47 11.88 -3.95 -4.65
N LEU A 48 12.59 -4.11 -5.76
CA LEU A 48 12.51 -5.33 -6.58
C LEU A 48 13.71 -6.26 -6.36
N PHE A 49 14.87 -5.71 -6.04
CA PHE A 49 16.11 -6.48 -5.87
C PHE A 49 16.03 -7.51 -4.74
N PRO A 50 15.49 -7.20 -3.54
CA PRO A 50 15.34 -8.21 -2.48
C PRO A 50 14.44 -9.38 -2.92
N ALA A 51 13.35 -9.07 -3.64
CA ALA A 51 12.46 -10.10 -4.18
C ALA A 51 13.16 -10.97 -5.23
N ALA A 52 13.94 -10.35 -6.12
CA ALA A 52 14.69 -11.05 -7.17
C ALA A 52 15.75 -11.99 -6.57
N LEU A 53 16.54 -11.51 -5.60
CA LEU A 53 17.51 -12.34 -4.89
C LEU A 53 16.84 -13.55 -4.24
N ARG A 54 15.65 -13.35 -3.67
CA ARG A 54 14.91 -14.45 -3.05
C ARG A 54 14.43 -15.47 -4.07
N VAL A 55 13.90 -15.02 -5.21
CA VAL A 55 13.48 -15.92 -6.30
C VAL A 55 14.65 -16.75 -6.83
N LEU A 56 15.85 -16.18 -6.85
CA LEU A 56 17.08 -16.88 -7.27
C LEU A 56 17.62 -17.85 -6.21
N SER A 57 17.18 -17.75 -4.95
CA SER A 57 17.60 -18.70 -3.92
C SER A 57 16.96 -20.09 -4.13
N SER A 58 17.71 -21.15 -3.87
CA SER A 58 17.36 -22.56 -4.15
C SER A 58 16.14 -23.11 -3.38
N GLY A 59 15.51 -22.31 -2.52
CA GLY A 59 14.34 -22.72 -1.71
C GLY A 59 13.03 -21.98 -2.02
N PHE A 60 13.00 -21.03 -2.95
CA PHE A 60 11.79 -20.23 -3.20
C PHE A 60 10.80 -20.90 -4.17
N HIS A 61 9.50 -20.77 -3.90
CA HIS A 61 8.42 -21.27 -4.76
C HIS A 61 8.23 -20.39 -6.02
N TRP A 62 9.22 -20.40 -6.92
CA TRP A 62 9.22 -19.61 -8.15
C TRP A 62 8.01 -19.87 -9.06
N ARG A 63 7.34 -21.02 -8.92
CA ARG A 63 6.17 -21.43 -9.72
C ARG A 63 5.06 -20.38 -9.70
N SER A 64 4.72 -19.82 -8.54
CA SER A 64 3.64 -18.83 -8.42
C SER A 64 3.97 -17.52 -9.14
N VAL A 65 5.23 -17.08 -9.05
CA VAL A 65 5.75 -15.90 -9.76
C VAL A 65 5.79 -16.15 -11.27
N ALA A 66 6.24 -17.33 -11.70
CA ALA A 66 6.31 -17.69 -13.11
C ALA A 66 4.91 -17.82 -13.75
N VAL A 67 3.95 -18.44 -13.06
CA VAL A 67 2.55 -18.51 -13.53
C VAL A 67 1.97 -17.11 -13.67
N TYR A 68 2.16 -16.26 -12.66
CA TYR A 68 1.72 -14.87 -12.71
C TYR A 68 2.32 -14.11 -13.88
N LEU A 69 3.65 -14.14 -14.04
CA LEU A 69 4.37 -13.45 -15.11
C LEU A 69 3.98 -13.99 -16.50
N SER A 70 3.74 -15.29 -16.63
CA SER A 70 3.27 -15.91 -17.88
C SER A 70 1.87 -15.43 -18.25
N LEU A 71 0.96 -15.34 -17.26
CA LEU A 71 -0.40 -14.86 -17.48
C LEU A 71 -0.41 -13.39 -17.91
N VAL A 72 0.24 -12.50 -17.16
CA VAL A 72 0.28 -11.08 -17.50
C VAL A 72 1.07 -10.82 -18.78
N GLY A 73 2.16 -11.57 -19.01
CA GLY A 73 2.92 -11.49 -20.26
C GLY A 73 2.10 -11.92 -21.48
N THR A 74 1.25 -12.93 -21.35
CA THR A 74 0.34 -13.34 -22.43
C THR A 74 -0.72 -12.28 -22.70
N ILE A 75 -1.32 -11.72 -21.64
CA ILE A 75 -2.31 -10.62 -21.78
C ILE A 75 -1.66 -9.42 -22.48
N GLU A 76 -0.46 -9.02 -22.09
CA GLU A 76 0.21 -7.89 -22.71
C GLU A 76 0.75 -8.18 -24.10
N LEU A 77 1.16 -9.41 -24.41
CA LEU A 77 1.52 -9.79 -25.78
C LEU A 77 0.32 -9.65 -26.71
N LEU A 78 -0.86 -10.09 -26.27
CA LEU A 78 -2.10 -9.92 -27.00
C LEU A 78 -2.47 -8.43 -27.15
N ASN A 79 -2.24 -7.61 -26.14
CA ASN A 79 -2.43 -6.16 -26.25
C ASN A 79 -1.43 -5.53 -27.23
N LEU A 80 -0.14 -5.89 -27.14
CA LEU A 80 0.97 -5.43 -27.98
C LEU A 80 0.74 -5.69 -29.46
N MET A 81 0.25 -6.88 -29.81
CA MET A 81 -0.07 -7.25 -31.19
C MET A 81 -1.17 -6.37 -31.81
N ASN A 82 -1.90 -5.62 -30.99
CA ASN A 82 -3.03 -4.80 -31.39
C ASN A 82 -2.80 -3.30 -31.12
N LEU A 83 -1.59 -2.87 -30.75
CA LEU A 83 -1.33 -1.45 -30.48
C LEU A 83 -1.30 -0.65 -31.78
N ALA A 84 -2.02 0.48 -31.79
CA ALA A 84 -2.09 1.40 -32.91
C ALA A 84 -1.29 2.70 -32.68
N ASP A 85 -0.94 3.05 -31.43
CA ASP A 85 -0.41 4.37 -31.08
C ASP A 85 0.84 4.33 -30.16
N PRO A 86 1.83 5.23 -30.33
CA PRO A 86 2.91 5.46 -29.36
C PRO A 86 2.51 5.73 -27.89
N LEU A 87 1.37 6.39 -27.64
CA LEU A 87 0.86 6.67 -26.27
C LEU A 87 0.62 5.39 -25.47
N GLU A 88 0.26 4.35 -26.18
CA GLU A 88 -0.03 3.00 -25.72
C GLU A 88 1.22 2.29 -25.16
N PHE A 89 2.42 2.58 -25.71
CA PHE A 89 3.70 2.05 -25.21
C PHE A 89 4.06 2.58 -23.83
N ARG A 90 3.83 3.87 -23.56
CA ARG A 90 4.12 4.46 -22.25
C ARG A 90 3.23 3.85 -21.17
N MET A 91 1.95 3.64 -21.46
CA MET A 91 1.01 3.00 -20.54
C MET A 91 1.40 1.54 -20.29
N LEU A 92 1.80 0.82 -21.33
CA LEU A 92 2.33 -0.53 -21.22
C LEU A 92 3.54 -0.62 -20.26
N MET A 93 4.49 0.31 -20.34
CA MET A 93 5.63 0.35 -19.41
C MET A 93 5.19 0.54 -17.96
N HIS A 94 4.15 1.35 -17.70
CA HIS A 94 3.61 1.50 -16.35
C HIS A 94 2.94 0.21 -15.85
N ARG A 95 2.27 -0.55 -16.73
CA ARG A 95 1.69 -1.85 -16.39
C ARG A 95 2.78 -2.88 -16.03
N TYR A 96 3.86 -2.96 -16.80
CA TYR A 96 4.99 -3.83 -16.45
C TYR A 96 5.61 -3.50 -15.09
N ILE A 97 5.74 -2.21 -14.74
CA ILE A 97 6.18 -1.80 -13.40
C ILE A 97 5.19 -2.30 -12.33
N CYS A 98 3.89 -2.14 -12.56
CA CYS A 98 2.86 -2.65 -11.64
C CYS A 98 2.95 -4.17 -11.49
N TYR A 99 3.22 -4.90 -12.57
CA TYR A 99 3.38 -6.36 -12.53
C TYR A 99 4.64 -6.80 -11.77
N ALA A 100 5.76 -6.13 -12.00
CA ALA A 100 6.97 -6.38 -11.22
C ALA A 100 6.74 -6.14 -9.72
N ILE A 101 6.02 -5.06 -9.37
CA ILE A 101 5.68 -4.74 -7.98
C ILE A 101 4.70 -5.76 -7.39
N CYS A 102 3.72 -6.25 -8.16
CA CYS A 102 2.84 -7.34 -7.72
C CYS A 102 3.62 -8.63 -7.46
N ALA A 103 4.53 -9.00 -8.37
CA ALA A 103 5.40 -10.16 -8.22
C ALA A 103 6.29 -10.05 -6.98
N ALA A 104 6.84 -8.86 -6.70
CA ALA A 104 7.57 -8.60 -5.46
C ALA A 104 6.67 -8.77 -4.24
N GLY A 105 5.43 -8.28 -4.29
CA GLY A 105 4.41 -8.52 -3.26
C GLY A 105 4.18 -10.00 -3.00
N ILE A 106 4.05 -10.82 -4.05
CA ILE A 106 3.91 -12.28 -3.94
C ILE A 106 5.11 -12.88 -3.18
N VAL A 107 6.34 -12.49 -3.54
CA VAL A 107 7.55 -12.96 -2.88
C VAL A 107 7.54 -12.61 -1.39
N TYR A 108 7.22 -11.36 -1.05
CA TYR A 108 7.15 -10.90 0.33
C TYR A 108 6.02 -11.55 1.14
N GLY A 109 4.90 -11.88 0.48
CA GLY A 109 3.80 -12.61 1.11
C GLY A 109 4.19 -14.06 1.49
N TYR A 110 5.14 -14.67 0.78
CA TYR A 110 5.68 -16.00 1.09
C TYR A 110 6.79 -15.99 2.14
N GLU A 111 7.50 -14.87 2.33
CA GLU A 111 8.65 -14.79 3.23
C GLU A 111 8.31 -14.52 4.71
N SER A 112 7.01 -14.49 5.07
CA SER A 112 6.58 -14.22 6.45
C SER A 112 7.31 -13.03 7.08
N MET A 113 7.20 -11.84 6.47
CA MET A 113 7.67 -10.57 7.06
C MET A 113 6.98 -10.19 8.39
N ASP A 114 6.22 -11.10 8.99
CA ASP A 114 5.40 -10.96 10.18
C ASP A 114 6.24 -11.06 11.46
N ASP A 115 7.43 -11.67 11.39
CA ASP A 115 8.30 -11.92 12.56
C ASP A 115 9.14 -10.69 12.96
N LEU A 116 9.16 -9.65 12.13
CA LEU A 116 9.89 -8.41 12.40
C LEU A 116 9.17 -7.57 13.45
N ARG A 117 9.51 -7.81 14.72
CA ARG A 117 9.02 -7.00 15.85
C ARG A 117 9.76 -5.67 16.00
N GLU A 118 11.03 -5.62 15.60
CA GLU A 118 11.85 -4.41 15.65
C GLU A 118 12.33 -4.04 14.25
N PHE A 119 12.17 -2.77 13.89
CA PHE A 119 12.65 -2.24 12.61
C PHE A 119 13.98 -1.52 12.83
N PRO A 120 14.99 -1.69 11.94
CA PRO A 120 16.32 -1.14 12.18
C PRO A 120 16.29 0.39 12.37
N GLY A 121 16.95 0.89 13.40
CA GLY A 121 16.98 2.33 13.72
C GLY A 121 17.44 3.20 12.55
N LEU A 122 18.46 2.77 11.81
CA LEU A 122 18.93 3.45 10.60
C LEU A 122 17.83 3.53 9.53
N ALA A 123 17.03 2.47 9.35
CA ALA A 123 15.93 2.47 8.39
C ALA A 123 14.81 3.45 8.78
N HIS A 124 14.53 3.65 10.07
CA HIS A 124 13.63 4.73 10.51
C HIS A 124 14.17 6.11 10.12
N VAL A 125 15.45 6.37 10.43
CA VAL A 125 16.10 7.66 10.15
C VAL A 125 16.09 7.95 8.66
N LEU A 126 16.47 6.98 7.83
CA LEU A 126 16.46 7.12 6.38
C LEU A 126 15.04 7.35 5.86
N THR A 127 14.07 6.53 6.24
CA THR A 127 12.70 6.62 5.72
C THR A 127 12.00 7.93 6.13
N ALA A 128 12.04 8.28 7.41
CA ALA A 128 11.39 9.48 7.92
C ALA A 128 12.16 10.75 7.53
N GLY A 129 13.48 10.76 7.66
CA GLY A 129 14.33 11.89 7.29
C GLY A 129 14.20 12.22 5.81
N PHE A 130 14.23 11.20 4.94
CA PHE A 130 13.99 11.38 3.51
C PHE A 130 12.58 11.92 3.23
N SER A 131 11.56 11.42 3.92
CA SER A 131 10.19 11.91 3.75
C SER A 131 10.04 13.39 4.14
N ILE A 132 10.66 13.80 5.24
CA ILE A 132 10.70 15.20 5.68
C ILE A 132 11.42 16.06 4.65
N VAL A 133 12.59 15.62 4.15
CA VAL A 133 13.36 16.37 3.16
C VAL A 133 12.56 16.54 1.87
N VAL A 134 12.01 15.47 1.30
CA VAL A 134 11.21 15.52 0.07
C VAL A 134 9.99 16.43 0.24
N ALA A 135 9.24 16.28 1.34
CA ALA A 135 8.07 17.13 1.61
C ALA A 135 8.47 18.60 1.81
N GLY A 136 9.55 18.87 2.53
CA GLY A 136 10.08 20.22 2.74
C GLY A 136 10.57 20.87 1.44
N THR A 137 11.28 20.12 0.58
CA THR A 137 11.70 20.58 -0.74
C THR A 137 10.49 20.89 -1.61
N TRP A 138 9.48 20.01 -1.63
CA TRP A 138 8.24 20.27 -2.35
C TRP A 138 7.53 21.52 -1.84
N LEU A 139 7.36 21.68 -0.53
CA LEU A 139 6.69 22.84 0.06
C LEU A 139 7.44 24.14 -0.23
N ARG A 140 8.77 24.11 -0.22
CA ARG A 140 9.60 25.26 -0.61
C ARG A 140 9.43 25.60 -2.09
N SER A 141 9.44 24.61 -2.97
CA SER A 141 9.25 24.82 -4.41
C SER A 141 7.84 25.29 -4.74
N ALA A 142 6.82 24.70 -4.11
CA ALA A 142 5.42 25.10 -4.26
C ALA A 142 5.18 26.51 -3.70
N GLY A 143 5.80 26.85 -2.56
CA GLY A 143 5.73 28.17 -1.94
C GLY A 143 6.60 29.25 -2.60
N ALA A 144 7.60 28.89 -3.41
CA ALA A 144 8.30 29.84 -4.27
C ALA A 144 7.49 30.15 -5.55
N ALA A 145 6.64 29.21 -5.98
CA ALA A 145 5.78 29.34 -7.14
C ALA A 145 4.44 30.04 -6.85
N VAL A 146 4.44 31.10 -6.01
CA VAL A 146 3.27 31.85 -5.45
C VAL A 146 2.27 32.45 -6.47
N ALA A 147 2.38 32.16 -7.77
CA ALA A 147 1.35 32.49 -8.74
C ALA A 147 1.12 31.33 -9.72
N GLY A 148 0.02 30.61 -9.53
CA GLY A 148 -0.67 30.03 -10.68
C GLY A 148 -0.31 28.61 -11.12
N VAL A 149 0.38 27.79 -10.32
CA VAL A 149 0.59 26.39 -10.69
C VAL A 149 -0.64 25.52 -10.35
N ARG A 150 -1.81 25.87 -10.90
CA ARG A 150 -2.48 24.83 -11.68
C ARG A 150 -1.59 24.71 -12.89
N PHE A 151 -0.85 23.62 -12.98
CA PHE A 151 -0.20 23.21 -14.21
C PHE A 151 -1.29 23.03 -15.30
N VAL A 152 -1.71 24.13 -15.89
CA VAL A 152 -2.66 24.24 -17.00
C VAL A 152 -1.79 24.35 -18.24
N GLY A 153 -1.66 23.25 -18.97
CA GLY A 153 -0.91 23.22 -20.21
C GLY A 153 -0.56 21.79 -20.58
N ASP A 154 -1.47 21.14 -21.30
CA ASP A 154 -1.51 19.90 -22.11
C ASP A 154 -0.21 19.18 -22.55
N SER A 155 0.90 19.25 -21.83
CA SER A 155 2.03 18.34 -22.05
C SER A 155 2.80 18.11 -20.74
N GLU A 156 2.77 16.85 -20.28
CA GLU A 156 3.65 16.29 -19.24
C GLU A 156 3.56 16.81 -17.80
N MET A 157 2.57 17.63 -17.45
CA MET A 157 2.53 18.30 -16.16
C MET A 157 2.03 17.43 -14.99
N LEU A 158 2.51 17.74 -13.78
CA LEU A 158 2.15 17.06 -12.54
C LEU A 158 0.71 17.36 -12.16
N THR A 159 -0.06 16.31 -11.87
CA THR A 159 -1.44 16.47 -11.41
C THR A 159 -1.48 16.65 -9.90
N PRO A 160 -2.37 17.52 -9.36
CA PRO A 160 -2.66 17.60 -7.94
C PRO A 160 -2.93 16.24 -7.30
N VAL A 161 -3.64 15.37 -8.03
CA VAL A 161 -3.95 14.02 -7.59
C VAL A 161 -2.68 13.17 -7.47
N GLY A 162 -1.82 13.14 -8.49
CA GLY A 162 -0.61 12.32 -8.47
C GLY A 162 0.40 12.75 -7.40
N VAL A 163 0.54 14.06 -7.17
CA VAL A 163 1.39 14.57 -6.09
C VAL A 163 0.75 14.29 -4.72
N GLY A 164 -0.55 14.50 -4.57
CA GLY A 164 -1.29 14.14 -3.35
C GLY A 164 -1.18 12.65 -3.03
N TYR A 165 -1.28 11.77 -4.03
CA TYR A 165 -1.10 10.33 -3.90
C TYR A 165 0.31 9.98 -3.43
N THR A 166 1.33 10.62 -3.99
CA THR A 166 2.74 10.44 -3.60
C THR A 166 2.96 10.72 -2.12
N PHE A 167 2.53 11.89 -1.64
CA PHE A 167 2.67 12.24 -0.23
C PHE A 167 1.71 11.46 0.66
N GLY A 168 0.55 11.03 0.15
CA GLY A 168 -0.37 10.14 0.86
C GLY A 168 0.23 8.77 1.14
N VAL A 169 0.98 8.21 0.19
CA VAL A 169 1.74 6.96 0.40
C VAL A 169 2.80 7.14 1.48
N MET A 170 3.62 8.19 1.39
CA MET A 170 4.66 8.48 2.38
C MET A 170 4.06 8.74 3.76
N ALA A 171 2.93 9.46 3.83
CA ALA A 171 2.17 9.64 5.05
C ALA A 171 1.66 8.30 5.61
N CYS A 172 1.16 7.38 4.79
CA CYS A 172 0.73 6.05 5.25
C CYS A 172 1.89 5.20 5.79
N VAL A 173 3.09 5.32 5.20
CA VAL A 173 4.31 4.68 5.73
C VAL A 173 4.66 5.26 7.10
N SER A 174 4.73 6.58 7.22
CA SER A 174 5.04 7.24 8.50
C SER A 174 3.98 7.00 9.57
N ALA A 175 2.70 7.02 9.19
CA ALA A 175 1.60 6.67 10.07
C ALA A 175 1.72 5.23 10.58
N ALA A 176 2.14 4.30 9.72
CA ALA A 176 2.31 2.93 10.13
C ALA A 176 3.34 2.80 11.26
N PHE A 177 4.54 3.36 11.07
CA PHE A 177 5.57 3.35 12.12
C PHE A 177 5.19 4.15 13.34
N MET A 178 4.57 5.32 13.18
CA MET A 178 4.10 6.13 14.31
C MET A 178 3.17 5.33 15.25
N LEU A 179 2.33 4.45 14.68
CA LEU A 179 1.36 3.65 15.43
C LEU A 179 1.93 2.32 15.97
N THR A 180 2.90 1.70 15.28
CA THR A 180 3.41 0.37 15.63
C THR A 180 4.72 0.38 16.42
N GLU A 181 5.61 1.34 16.17
CA GLU A 181 6.96 1.41 16.76
C GLU A 181 6.88 1.46 18.29
N GLN A 182 7.87 1.00 19.05
CA GLN A 182 7.85 1.08 20.52
C GLN A 182 8.65 2.27 21.05
N ARG A 183 9.76 2.62 20.38
CA ARG A 183 10.70 3.64 20.81
C ARG A 183 10.14 5.04 20.53
N LEU A 184 10.00 5.86 21.58
CA LEU A 184 9.39 7.19 21.48
C LEU A 184 10.09 8.11 20.47
N ILE A 185 11.42 8.05 20.38
CA ILE A 185 12.19 8.88 19.44
C ILE A 185 11.82 8.60 17.98
N PHE A 186 11.66 7.33 17.60
CA PHE A 186 11.28 6.95 16.24
C PHE A 186 9.80 7.22 15.97
N ARG A 187 8.92 7.05 16.95
CA ARG A 187 7.52 7.50 16.83
C ARG A 187 7.42 9.00 16.58
N ALA A 188 8.15 9.82 17.34
CA ALA A 188 8.15 11.27 17.19
C ALA A 188 8.73 11.68 15.83
N LEU A 189 9.80 11.04 15.38
CA LEU A 189 10.38 11.28 14.07
C LEU A 189 9.37 10.99 12.93
N HIS A 190 8.66 9.87 13.00
CA HIS A 190 7.62 9.51 12.02
C HIS A 190 6.38 10.39 12.13
N LEU A 191 6.04 10.90 13.32
CA LEU A 191 5.00 11.92 13.48
C LEU A 191 5.37 13.21 12.73
N VAL A 192 6.62 13.68 12.86
CA VAL A 192 7.11 14.86 12.11
C VAL A 192 7.06 14.61 10.60
N ALA A 193 7.50 13.44 10.14
CA ALA A 193 7.42 13.05 8.73
C ALA A 193 5.98 12.99 8.21
N TYR A 194 5.06 12.42 9.00
CA TYR A 194 3.64 12.40 8.68
C TYR A 194 3.07 13.81 8.54
N CYS A 195 3.35 14.70 9.51
CA CYS A 195 2.92 16.10 9.45
C CYS A 195 3.46 16.80 8.20
N ALA A 196 4.75 16.65 7.89
CA ALA A 196 5.35 17.23 6.69
C ALA A 196 4.67 16.74 5.40
N CYS A 197 4.39 15.44 5.30
CA CYS A 197 3.68 14.86 4.17
C CYS A 197 2.23 15.37 4.07
N VAL A 198 1.50 15.46 5.19
CA VAL A 198 0.13 16.01 5.20
C VAL A 198 0.13 17.47 4.73
N LEU A 199 1.08 18.29 5.17
CA LEU A 199 1.21 19.66 4.67
C LEU A 199 1.49 19.69 3.16
N ALA A 200 2.33 18.79 2.67
CA ALA A 200 2.58 18.64 1.24
C ALA A 200 1.35 18.12 0.47
N ILE A 201 0.48 17.31 1.07
CA ILE A 201 -0.81 16.93 0.47
C ILE A 201 -1.72 18.16 0.40
N LEU A 202 -1.82 18.95 1.47
CA LEU A 202 -2.66 20.14 1.50
C LEU A 202 -2.22 21.17 0.47
N SER A 203 -0.91 21.34 0.25
CA SER A 203 -0.42 22.26 -0.78
C SER A 203 -0.87 21.89 -2.20
N THR A 204 -1.26 20.64 -2.44
CA THR A 204 -1.76 20.20 -3.74
C THR A 204 -3.26 20.47 -3.96
N GLY A 205 -4.04 20.66 -2.90
CA GLY A 205 -5.51 20.73 -2.99
C GLY A 205 -6.18 19.39 -3.35
N SER A 206 -5.49 18.26 -3.16
CA SER A 206 -5.99 16.90 -3.43
C SER A 206 -6.88 16.37 -2.28
N ARG A 207 -8.19 16.60 -2.38
CA ARG A 207 -9.21 16.18 -1.37
C ARG A 207 -9.10 14.71 -0.98
N GLY A 208 -9.10 13.82 -1.97
CA GLY A 208 -9.10 12.37 -1.72
C GLY A 208 -7.86 11.92 -0.97
N SER A 209 -6.69 12.48 -1.32
CA SER A 209 -5.43 12.11 -0.66
C SER A 209 -5.42 12.52 0.81
N ALA A 210 -5.89 13.74 1.13
CA ALA A 210 -5.95 14.24 2.51
C ALA A 210 -6.93 13.45 3.37
N VAL A 211 -8.16 13.23 2.86
CA VAL A 211 -9.21 12.50 3.60
C VAL A 211 -8.80 11.05 3.83
N PHE A 212 -8.30 10.36 2.80
CA PHE A 212 -7.95 8.95 2.93
C PHE A 212 -6.69 8.73 3.78
N SER A 213 -5.69 9.60 3.74
CA SER A 213 -4.55 9.48 4.65
C SER A 213 -4.97 9.63 6.12
N LEU A 214 -5.88 10.57 6.42
CA LEU A 214 -6.44 10.75 7.76
C LEU A 214 -7.30 9.55 8.19
N LEU A 215 -8.09 9.00 7.27
CA LEU A 215 -8.91 7.81 7.54
C LEU A 215 -8.06 6.59 7.90
N ILE A 216 -6.91 6.39 7.24
CA ILE A 216 -5.96 5.32 7.58
C ILE A 216 -5.40 5.49 8.99
N VAL A 217 -5.03 6.71 9.39
CA VAL A 217 -4.59 6.99 10.77
C VAL A 217 -5.71 6.73 11.78
N ALA A 218 -6.92 7.23 11.51
CA ALA A 218 -8.07 7.05 12.38
C ALA A 218 -8.42 5.58 12.55
N ALA A 219 -8.48 4.82 11.46
CA ALA A 219 -8.69 3.37 11.49
C ALA A 219 -7.60 2.67 12.30
N GLY A 220 -6.34 3.08 12.13
CA GLY A 220 -5.24 2.49 12.88
C GLY A 220 -5.28 2.77 14.37
N ILE A 221 -5.69 3.98 14.77
CA ILE A 221 -5.97 4.33 16.16
C ILE A 221 -7.08 3.44 16.72
N VAL A 222 -8.21 3.35 16.02
CA VAL A 222 -9.38 2.55 16.45
C VAL A 222 -8.99 1.08 16.68
N ILE A 223 -8.18 0.49 15.80
CA ILE A 223 -7.73 -0.90 15.94
C ILE A 223 -6.82 -1.10 17.17
N ARG A 224 -6.11 -0.04 17.61
CA ARG A 224 -5.20 -0.05 18.77
C ARG A 224 -5.89 0.22 20.10
N LEU A 225 -7.14 0.67 20.11
CA LEU A 225 -7.90 0.90 21.34
C LEU A 225 -8.15 -0.44 22.05
N ARG A 226 -7.26 -0.81 22.99
CA ARG A 226 -7.40 -2.02 23.82
C ARG A 226 -7.68 -1.70 25.29
N SER A 227 -7.26 -0.52 25.75
CA SER A 227 -7.44 -0.05 27.12
C SER A 227 -7.82 1.43 27.13
N PHE A 228 -8.34 1.92 28.26
CA PHE A 228 -8.65 3.34 28.44
C PHE A 228 -7.39 4.22 28.35
N GLU A 229 -6.26 3.75 28.87
CA GLU A 229 -4.97 4.46 28.80
C GLU A 229 -4.43 4.56 27.37
N ASP A 230 -4.53 3.47 26.60
CA ASP A 230 -4.22 3.50 25.17
C ASP A 230 -5.16 4.47 24.45
N GLY A 231 -6.45 4.45 24.81
CA GLY A 231 -7.44 5.38 24.26
C GLY A 231 -7.08 6.83 24.48
N LEU A 232 -6.78 7.23 25.71
CA LEU A 232 -6.37 8.59 26.00
C LEU A 232 -5.10 8.97 25.23
N ARG A 233 -4.10 8.09 25.20
CA ARG A 233 -2.83 8.34 24.49
C ARG A 233 -3.03 8.58 22.99
N TYR A 234 -3.80 7.72 22.33
CA TYR A 234 -4.03 7.85 20.89
C TYR A 234 -5.00 8.97 20.54
N SER A 235 -5.99 9.25 21.40
CA SER A 235 -6.85 10.44 21.27
C SER A 235 -6.05 11.73 21.42
N LEU A 236 -5.12 11.81 22.38
CA LEU A 236 -4.21 12.95 22.53
C LEU A 236 -3.29 13.11 21.31
N LEU A 237 -2.78 12.01 20.76
CA LEU A 237 -2.01 12.04 19.51
C LEU A 237 -2.84 12.58 18.34
N PHE A 238 -4.09 12.15 18.20
CA PHE A 238 -5.01 12.64 17.17
C PHE A 238 -5.33 14.13 17.35
N ILE A 239 -5.60 14.57 18.58
CA ILE A 239 -5.83 15.98 18.89
C ILE A 239 -4.57 16.81 18.60
N ALA A 240 -3.38 16.32 18.98
CA ALA A 240 -2.12 16.97 18.68
C ALA A 240 -1.91 17.12 17.16
N LEU A 241 -2.22 16.07 16.39
CA LEU A 241 -2.21 16.12 14.92
C LEU A 241 -3.18 17.18 14.38
N LEU A 242 -4.41 17.24 14.90
CA LEU A 242 -5.39 18.26 14.52
C LEU A 242 -4.96 19.67 14.90
N MET A 243 -4.30 19.86 16.04
CA MET A 243 -3.79 21.16 16.48
C MET A 243 -2.61 21.62 15.61
N VAL A 244 -1.66 20.73 15.30
CA VAL A 244 -0.55 21.04 14.38
C VAL A 244 -1.12 21.38 13.00
N PHE A 245 -2.08 20.58 12.51
CA PHE A 245 -2.78 20.83 11.26
C PHE A 245 -3.46 22.21 11.25
N GLY A 246 -4.30 22.48 12.26
CA GLY A 246 -5.00 23.75 12.40
C GLY A 246 -4.04 24.93 12.52
N GLY A 247 -2.98 24.79 13.31
CA GLY A 247 -1.95 25.80 13.49
C GLY A 247 -1.24 26.16 12.18
N VAL A 248 -0.88 25.19 11.35
CA VAL A 248 -0.22 25.46 10.07
C VAL A 248 -1.17 26.14 9.09
N VAL A 249 -2.42 25.67 8.98
CA VAL A 249 -3.43 26.32 8.13
C VAL A 249 -3.70 27.77 8.59
N MET A 250 -3.70 28.02 9.90
CA MET A 250 -3.90 29.36 10.45
C MET A 250 -2.68 30.27 10.30
N THR A 251 -1.46 29.75 10.19
CA THR A 251 -0.23 30.59 10.15
C THR A 251 0.35 30.75 8.75
N ASN A 252 0.05 29.85 7.82
CA ASN A 252 0.59 29.86 6.46
C ASN A 252 -0.48 30.30 5.46
N SER A 253 -0.33 31.49 4.86
CA SER A 253 -1.30 32.07 3.90
C SER A 253 -1.55 31.17 2.68
N TYR A 254 -0.53 30.46 2.22
CA TYR A 254 -0.65 29.52 1.11
C TYR A 254 -1.42 28.26 1.51
N ALA A 255 -1.11 27.65 2.67
CA ALA A 255 -1.88 26.53 3.19
C ALA A 255 -3.35 26.90 3.44
N ARG A 256 -3.60 28.12 3.95
CA ARG A 256 -4.95 28.67 4.10
C ARG A 256 -5.66 28.78 2.76
N SER A 257 -5.02 29.37 1.74
CA SER A 257 -5.59 29.48 0.40
C SER A 257 -5.92 28.13 -0.24
N GLN A 258 -5.08 27.10 -0.05
CA GLN A 258 -5.37 25.75 -0.54
C GLN A 258 -6.51 25.08 0.23
N MET A 259 -6.61 25.33 1.55
CA MET A 259 -7.73 24.89 2.36
C MET A 259 -9.04 25.57 1.94
N ASP A 260 -9.02 26.87 1.68
CA ASP A 260 -10.18 27.62 1.18
C ASP A 260 -10.62 27.08 -0.18
N LEU A 261 -9.67 26.77 -1.07
CA LEU A 261 -9.96 26.13 -2.35
C LEU A 261 -10.55 24.72 -2.17
N MET A 262 -10.07 23.97 -1.17
CA MET A 262 -10.62 22.67 -0.83
C MET A 262 -12.06 22.77 -0.30
N LEU A 263 -12.31 23.72 0.60
CA LEU A 263 -13.63 24.01 1.19
C LEU A 263 -14.62 24.50 0.13
N MET A 264 -14.21 25.43 -0.73
CA MET A 264 -15.00 25.90 -1.88
C MET A 264 -15.42 24.72 -2.77
N ARG A 265 -14.50 23.79 -3.06
CA ARG A 265 -14.83 22.58 -3.84
C ARG A 265 -15.81 21.65 -3.13
N PHE A 266 -15.78 21.56 -1.80
CA PHE A 266 -16.80 20.82 -1.04
C PHE A 266 -18.16 21.55 -1.05
N GLU A 267 -18.13 22.87 -0.93
CA GLU A 267 -19.32 23.71 -0.96
C GLU A 267 -20.04 23.60 -2.32
N PHE A 268 -19.30 23.56 -3.43
CA PHE A 268 -19.89 23.34 -4.75
C PHE A 268 -20.64 22.02 -4.89
N ILE A 269 -20.14 20.94 -4.27
CA ILE A 269 -20.86 19.65 -4.20
C ILE A 269 -22.14 19.80 -3.37
N SER A 270 -22.05 20.45 -2.21
CA SER A 270 -23.20 20.60 -1.30
C SER A 270 -24.33 21.46 -1.88
N ARG A 271 -24.00 22.45 -2.71
CA ARG A 271 -24.96 23.40 -3.29
C ARG A 271 -25.52 22.94 -4.64
N GLY A 272 -25.15 21.75 -5.14
CA GLY A 272 -25.61 21.22 -6.43
C GLY A 272 -25.17 22.05 -7.64
N SER A 273 -24.19 22.95 -7.46
CA SER A 273 -23.59 23.72 -8.55
C SER A 273 -22.69 22.81 -9.41
N VAL A 274 -22.66 23.09 -10.71
CA VAL A 274 -21.94 22.29 -11.71
C VAL A 274 -20.42 22.37 -11.50
N ASP A 275 -19.86 21.41 -10.77
CA ASP A 275 -18.43 21.12 -10.87
C ASP A 275 -18.19 20.47 -12.24
N LEU A 276 -17.51 21.18 -13.13
CA LEU A 276 -17.16 20.70 -14.48
C LEU A 276 -16.53 19.30 -14.45
N SER A 277 -15.73 18.99 -13.43
CA SER A 277 -15.10 17.67 -13.29
C SER A 277 -16.11 16.56 -12.96
N ILE A 278 -17.20 16.87 -12.26
CA ILE A 278 -18.28 15.92 -11.96
C ILE A 278 -19.15 15.69 -13.19
N VAL A 279 -19.44 16.74 -13.96
CA VAL A 279 -20.22 16.63 -15.21
C VAL A 279 -19.46 15.82 -16.24
N GLU A 280 -18.19 16.14 -16.51
CA GLU A 280 -17.35 15.37 -17.45
C GLU A 280 -17.23 13.89 -17.03
N ARG A 281 -17.10 13.61 -15.73
CA ARG A 281 -17.11 12.23 -15.19
C ARG A 281 -18.41 11.52 -15.50
N THR A 282 -19.53 12.18 -15.23
CA THR A 282 -20.87 11.61 -15.40
C THR A 282 -21.16 11.34 -16.86
N ASP A 283 -20.82 12.27 -17.76
CA ASP A 283 -21.02 12.15 -19.20
C ASP A 283 -20.19 10.99 -19.78
N LYS A 284 -18.92 10.87 -19.38
CA LYS A 284 -18.06 9.75 -19.82
C LYS A 284 -18.53 8.41 -19.26
N GLN A 285 -18.94 8.36 -17.99
CA GLN A 285 -19.52 7.14 -17.42
C GLN A 285 -20.79 6.73 -18.17
N LEU A 286 -21.69 7.67 -18.45
CA LEU A 286 -22.93 7.41 -19.17
C LEU A 286 -22.67 6.96 -20.61
N TYR A 287 -21.68 7.54 -21.29
CA TYR A 287 -21.21 7.08 -22.59
C TYR A 287 -20.82 5.60 -22.56
N TYR A 288 -19.97 5.21 -21.60
CA TYR A 288 -19.54 3.82 -21.48
C TYR A 288 -20.68 2.87 -21.09
N TYR A 289 -21.57 3.27 -20.17
CA TYR A 289 -22.73 2.45 -19.80
C TYR A 289 -23.68 2.21 -20.97
N ARG A 290 -23.91 3.22 -21.82
CA ARG A 290 -24.73 3.07 -23.03
C ARG A 290 -24.12 2.12 -24.06
N ALA A 291 -22.80 1.93 -24.01
CA ALA A 291 -22.06 1.03 -24.87
C ALA A 291 -21.75 -0.32 -24.21
N ILE A 292 -22.37 -0.68 -23.08
CA ILE A 292 -22.00 -1.88 -22.31
C ILE A 292 -21.98 -3.16 -23.15
N ASP A 293 -22.93 -3.31 -24.07
CA ASP A 293 -23.03 -4.48 -24.94
C ASP A 293 -21.82 -4.63 -25.89
N SER A 294 -21.10 -3.54 -26.18
CA SER A 294 -19.93 -3.56 -27.07
C SER A 294 -18.64 -3.95 -26.38
N TRP A 295 -18.56 -3.86 -25.04
CA TRP A 295 -17.32 -4.07 -24.31
C TRP A 295 -17.41 -5.05 -23.13
N ILE A 296 -18.60 -5.43 -22.66
CA ILE A 296 -18.72 -6.23 -21.43
C ILE A 296 -18.04 -7.61 -21.52
N LEU A 297 -17.98 -8.22 -22.71
CA LEU A 297 -17.33 -9.52 -22.90
C LEU A 297 -15.83 -9.38 -23.11
N THR A 298 -15.40 -8.42 -23.93
CA THR A 298 -14.02 -8.36 -24.48
C THR A 298 -13.21 -7.15 -24.03
N GLY A 299 -13.82 -6.23 -23.28
CA GLY A 299 -13.27 -4.91 -23.00
C GLY A 299 -13.47 -3.91 -24.15
N LEU A 300 -13.24 -2.65 -23.84
CA LEU A 300 -13.33 -1.48 -24.71
C LEU A 300 -11.92 -1.07 -25.10
N ARG A 301 -11.65 -1.13 -26.41
CA ARG A 301 -10.31 -0.87 -26.96
C ARG A 301 -9.95 0.62 -26.95
N GLU A 302 -10.88 1.47 -27.38
CA GLU A 302 -10.71 2.92 -27.44
C GLU A 302 -11.15 3.60 -26.14
N TYR A 303 -10.60 3.12 -25.03
CA TYR A 303 -10.85 3.68 -23.72
C TYR A 303 -10.13 5.02 -23.56
N ASP A 304 -10.86 6.11 -23.29
CA ASP A 304 -10.25 7.37 -22.89
C ASP A 304 -9.61 7.20 -21.51
N PHE A 305 -8.27 7.18 -21.49
CA PHE A 305 -7.47 6.97 -20.29
C PHE A 305 -7.80 7.92 -19.14
N ASN A 306 -8.42 9.07 -19.39
CA ASN A 306 -8.70 10.04 -18.33
C ASN A 306 -9.86 9.63 -17.40
N TYR A 307 -10.80 8.78 -17.82
CA TYR A 307 -11.97 8.40 -17.01
C TYR A 307 -12.57 7.06 -17.45
N PRO A 308 -13.17 6.29 -16.52
CA PRO A 308 -13.62 6.64 -15.18
C PRO A 308 -12.67 6.18 -14.06
N HIS A 309 -12.46 7.05 -13.06
CA HIS A 309 -11.67 6.73 -11.86
C HIS A 309 -12.44 5.84 -10.89
N ASN A 310 -12.71 4.59 -11.27
CA ASN A 310 -13.26 3.57 -10.40
C ASN A 310 -12.66 2.23 -10.83
N ILE A 311 -11.85 1.61 -9.96
CA ILE A 311 -11.12 0.38 -10.31
C ILE A 311 -12.03 -0.74 -10.81
N PHE A 312 -13.22 -0.90 -10.26
CA PHE A 312 -14.12 -1.99 -10.67
C PHE A 312 -14.64 -1.72 -12.07
N PHE A 313 -15.08 -0.49 -12.32
CA PHE A 313 -15.56 -0.11 -13.63
C PHE A 313 -14.42 -0.08 -14.67
N GLU A 314 -13.24 0.42 -14.31
CA GLU A 314 -12.04 0.43 -15.15
C GLU A 314 -11.59 -1.00 -15.52
N CYS A 315 -11.60 -1.95 -14.57
CA CYS A 315 -11.30 -3.35 -14.84
C CYS A 315 -12.29 -3.97 -15.83
N LEU A 316 -13.59 -3.73 -15.66
CA LEU A 316 -14.61 -4.26 -16.58
C LEU A 316 -14.53 -3.58 -17.94
N LEU A 317 -14.32 -2.26 -17.97
CA LEU A 317 -14.17 -1.52 -19.21
C LEU A 317 -12.97 -2.02 -20.01
N ARG A 318 -11.84 -2.31 -19.38
CA ARG A 318 -10.63 -2.71 -20.11
C ARG A 318 -10.57 -4.18 -20.45
N PHE A 319 -11.03 -5.04 -19.57
CA PHE A 319 -10.84 -6.49 -19.68
C PHE A 319 -12.15 -7.26 -19.88
N GLY A 320 -13.29 -6.58 -19.96
CA GLY A 320 -14.60 -7.21 -20.05
C GLY A 320 -14.83 -8.19 -18.91
N ILE A 321 -15.26 -9.40 -19.25
CA ILE A 321 -15.57 -10.45 -18.27
C ILE A 321 -14.33 -10.94 -17.52
N VAL A 322 -13.14 -10.88 -18.14
CA VAL A 322 -11.87 -11.22 -17.49
C VAL A 322 -11.57 -10.22 -16.35
N GLY A 323 -12.09 -8.99 -16.46
CA GLY A 323 -12.00 -7.96 -15.42
C GLY A 323 -12.57 -8.42 -14.07
N PHE A 324 -13.58 -9.29 -14.05
CA PHE A 324 -14.12 -9.86 -12.80
C PHE A 324 -13.06 -10.62 -12.00
N GLY A 325 -12.12 -11.31 -12.67
CA GLY A 325 -11.03 -12.00 -11.99
C GLY A 325 -10.10 -11.04 -11.25
N LEU A 326 -9.77 -9.90 -11.86
CA LEU A 326 -8.96 -8.85 -11.22
C LEU A 326 -9.72 -8.20 -10.05
N ILE A 327 -11.01 -7.93 -10.21
CA ILE A 327 -11.86 -7.40 -9.15
C ILE A 327 -11.89 -8.37 -7.96
N ALA A 328 -12.11 -9.66 -8.23
CA ALA A 328 -12.09 -10.69 -7.20
C ALA A 328 -10.74 -10.75 -6.49
N ALA A 329 -9.61 -10.67 -7.21
CA ALA A 329 -8.28 -10.63 -6.60
C ALA A 329 -8.10 -9.42 -5.68
N VAL A 330 -8.51 -8.22 -6.10
CA VAL A 330 -8.45 -7.00 -5.27
C VAL A 330 -9.32 -7.12 -4.02
N LEU A 331 -10.59 -7.52 -4.18
CA LEU A 331 -11.53 -7.68 -3.07
C LEU A 331 -11.09 -8.76 -2.09
N PHE A 332 -10.56 -9.87 -2.60
CA PHE A 332 -10.07 -10.97 -1.79
C PHE A 332 -8.82 -10.59 -0.99
N SER A 333 -7.87 -9.90 -1.61
CA SER A 333 -6.71 -9.34 -0.92
C SER A 333 -7.13 -8.32 0.14
N ALA A 334 -8.11 -7.46 -0.16
CA ALA A 334 -8.69 -6.51 0.80
C ALA A 334 -9.37 -7.21 1.98
N TYR A 335 -10.20 -8.22 1.72
CA TYR A 335 -10.86 -9.02 2.74
C TYR A 335 -9.84 -9.69 3.67
N ARG A 336 -8.80 -10.31 3.10
CA ARG A 336 -7.74 -10.96 3.86
C ARG A 336 -6.95 -9.99 4.72
N ALA A 337 -6.58 -8.84 4.15
CA ALA A 337 -5.91 -7.79 4.89
C ALA A 337 -6.78 -7.32 6.06
N PHE A 338 -8.08 -7.11 5.81
CA PHE A 338 -9.06 -6.67 6.82
C PHE A 338 -9.20 -7.69 7.96
N ARG A 339 -9.43 -8.97 7.62
CA ARG A 339 -9.54 -10.07 8.58
C ARG A 339 -8.30 -10.19 9.47
N ASN A 340 -7.13 -9.93 8.90
CA ASN A 340 -5.86 -10.06 9.59
C ASN A 340 -5.31 -8.72 10.12
N LEU A 341 -6.07 -7.62 10.09
CA LEU A 341 -5.60 -6.29 10.55
C LEU A 341 -4.96 -6.35 11.94
N ARG A 342 -5.54 -7.11 12.87
CA ARG A 342 -5.02 -7.25 14.23
C ARG A 342 -3.64 -7.91 14.29
N ILE A 343 -3.38 -8.88 13.40
CA ILE A 343 -2.08 -9.54 13.24
C ILE A 343 -1.14 -8.61 12.46
N SER A 344 -1.64 -7.89 11.47
CA SER A 344 -0.86 -6.89 10.71
C SER A 344 -0.25 -5.80 11.59
N PHE A 345 -0.82 -5.52 12.76
CA PHE A 345 -0.28 -4.55 13.72
C PHE A 345 0.95 -5.03 14.50
N SER A 346 1.25 -6.33 14.54
CA SER A 346 2.43 -6.84 15.24
C SER A 346 3.72 -6.72 14.42
N SER A 347 3.61 -6.54 13.10
CA SER A 347 4.74 -6.27 12.22
C SER A 347 4.57 -4.91 11.53
N PRO A 348 5.49 -3.95 11.76
CA PRO A 348 5.46 -2.64 11.12
C PRO A 348 5.41 -2.72 9.59
N VAL A 349 6.07 -3.72 8.99
CA VAL A 349 6.15 -3.88 7.53
C VAL A 349 4.80 -4.30 6.94
N VAL A 350 4.12 -5.25 7.59
CA VAL A 350 2.77 -5.68 7.19
C VAL A 350 1.81 -4.52 7.30
N TRP A 351 1.93 -3.73 8.36
CA TRP A 351 1.13 -2.54 8.55
C TRP A 351 1.40 -1.48 7.46
N VAL A 352 2.66 -1.27 7.06
CA VAL A 352 3.03 -0.40 5.92
C VAL A 352 2.39 -0.89 4.62
N ILE A 353 2.54 -2.17 4.25
CA ILE A 353 1.97 -2.71 3.00
C ILE A 353 0.44 -2.58 3.02
N SER A 354 -0.18 -2.86 4.16
CA SER A 354 -1.63 -2.77 4.31
C SER A 354 -2.13 -1.32 4.26
N SER A 355 -1.48 -0.40 4.97
CA SER A 355 -1.90 1.01 5.03
C SER A 355 -1.78 1.68 3.66
N VAL A 356 -0.65 1.50 2.97
CA VAL A 356 -0.45 2.02 1.62
C VAL A 356 -1.37 1.34 0.62
N GLY A 357 -1.62 0.04 0.77
CA GLY A 357 -2.55 -0.72 -0.05
C GLY A 357 -3.99 -0.25 0.06
N PHE A 358 -4.51 -0.09 1.28
CA PHE A 358 -5.86 0.45 1.51
C PHE A 358 -5.99 1.91 1.06
N PHE A 359 -4.98 2.75 1.31
CA PHE A 359 -4.95 4.11 0.77
C PHE A 359 -5.04 4.12 -0.76
N SER A 360 -4.28 3.24 -1.42
CA SER A 360 -4.29 3.11 -2.88
C SER A 360 -5.60 2.52 -3.38
N LEU A 361 -6.21 1.59 -2.65
CA LEU A 361 -7.53 1.06 -2.99
C LEU A 361 -8.61 2.14 -2.91
N LEU A 362 -8.54 3.05 -1.93
CA LEU A 362 -9.51 4.14 -1.81
C LEU A 362 -9.30 5.21 -2.89
N ILE A 363 -8.04 5.58 -3.18
CA ILE A 363 -7.77 6.67 -4.14
C ILE A 363 -8.13 6.29 -5.58
N VAL A 364 -8.00 5.02 -5.97
CA VAL A 364 -8.39 4.55 -7.31
C VAL A 364 -9.91 4.50 -7.51
N GLN A 365 -10.70 4.56 -6.43
CA GLN A 365 -12.17 4.66 -6.55
C GLN A 365 -12.64 6.07 -6.93
N VAL A 366 -11.75 7.07 -6.86
CA VAL A 366 -12.17 8.46 -6.98
C VAL A 366 -11.33 9.29 -7.94
N ASN A 367 -10.02 9.03 -8.07
CA ASN A 367 -9.13 9.98 -8.73
C ASN A 367 -7.92 9.37 -9.49
N LEU A 368 -7.62 8.07 -9.37
CA LEU A 368 -6.38 7.51 -9.91
C LEU A 368 -6.64 6.29 -10.80
N MET A 369 -5.96 6.24 -11.95
CA MET A 369 -5.92 5.06 -12.84
C MET A 369 -5.13 3.91 -12.24
N LEU A 370 -5.43 2.69 -12.69
CA LEU A 370 -4.75 1.46 -12.28
C LEU A 370 -3.23 1.45 -12.52
N GLU A 371 -2.76 2.01 -13.63
CA GLU A 371 -1.34 2.06 -13.99
C GLU A 371 -0.49 2.93 -13.06
N HIS A 372 -1.15 3.83 -12.32
CA HIS A 372 -0.50 4.72 -11.37
C HIS A 372 -0.64 4.22 -9.93
N ALA A 373 -1.54 3.26 -9.69
CA ALA A 373 -1.81 2.64 -8.40
C ALA A 373 -0.78 1.55 -8.02
N ARG A 374 0.51 1.80 -8.23
CA ARG A 374 1.61 0.84 -8.02
C ARG A 374 1.53 0.07 -6.70
N TRP A 375 1.14 0.76 -5.62
CA TRP A 375 1.10 0.16 -4.28
C TRP A 375 -0.13 -0.70 -4.03
N LEU A 376 -1.20 -0.50 -4.80
CA LEU A 376 -2.31 -1.46 -4.82
C LEU A 376 -1.83 -2.81 -5.34
N TRP A 377 -0.96 -2.83 -6.35
CA TRP A 377 -0.41 -4.07 -6.90
C TRP A 377 0.52 -4.78 -5.93
N LEU A 378 1.35 -4.04 -5.19
CA LEU A 378 2.14 -4.60 -4.07
C LEU A 378 1.23 -5.28 -3.04
N PHE A 379 0.17 -4.58 -2.66
CA PHE A 379 -0.84 -5.05 -1.70
C PHE A 379 -1.57 -6.30 -2.17
N VAL A 380 -2.01 -6.32 -3.44
CA VAL A 380 -2.68 -7.47 -4.06
C VAL A 380 -1.77 -8.69 -4.07
N GLY A 381 -0.52 -8.54 -4.51
CA GLY A 381 0.46 -9.62 -4.54
C GLY A 381 0.74 -10.19 -3.15
N TYR A 382 0.94 -9.31 -2.17
CA TYR A 382 1.24 -9.70 -0.78
C TYR A 382 0.09 -10.47 -0.12
N TRP A 383 -1.12 -9.89 -0.09
CA TRP A 383 -2.28 -10.52 0.56
C TRP A 383 -2.90 -11.66 -0.27
N GLY A 384 -2.61 -11.71 -1.57
CA GLY A 384 -3.07 -12.77 -2.47
C GLY A 384 -2.51 -14.16 -2.10
N VAL A 385 -1.34 -14.23 -1.46
CA VAL A 385 -0.68 -15.52 -1.15
C VAL A 385 -0.49 -15.80 0.35
N LYS A 386 -0.57 -14.80 1.22
CA LYS A 386 -0.21 -14.90 2.64
C LYS A 386 -0.91 -16.02 3.44
N GLU A 387 -2.22 -16.23 3.25
CA GLU A 387 -2.97 -17.27 3.98
C GLU A 387 -2.76 -18.71 3.48
N VAL A 388 -2.29 -18.90 2.23
CA VAL A 388 -1.95 -20.24 1.72
C VAL A 388 -0.85 -20.88 2.57
N GLN A 389 0.01 -20.05 3.17
CA GLN A 389 1.04 -20.51 4.10
C GLN A 389 0.50 -20.80 5.50
N GLN A 390 -0.30 -19.91 6.09
CA GLN A 390 -0.88 -20.13 7.42
C GLN A 390 -1.70 -21.43 7.48
N MET A 391 -2.44 -21.76 6.43
CA MET A 391 -3.19 -23.03 6.35
C MET A 391 -2.31 -24.27 6.10
N ARG A 392 -1.11 -24.12 5.53
CA ARG A 392 -0.15 -25.21 5.31
C ARG A 392 0.69 -25.48 6.56
N PHE A 393 1.16 -24.44 7.24
CA PHE A 393 1.97 -24.57 8.46
C PHE A 393 1.14 -24.84 9.71
N GLY A 394 -0.04 -24.21 9.85
CA GLY A 394 -0.95 -24.52 10.98
C GLY A 394 -1.50 -25.95 10.96
N ARG A 395 -1.51 -26.62 9.79
CA ARG A 395 -1.80 -28.06 9.70
C ARG A 395 -0.62 -28.95 10.10
N MET A 396 0.62 -28.48 9.94
CA MET A 396 1.81 -29.24 10.35
C MET A 396 2.05 -29.16 11.87
N GLU A 397 1.80 -28.02 12.52
CA GLU A 397 1.90 -27.91 13.98
C GLU A 397 0.87 -28.79 14.70
N HIS A 398 -0.37 -28.87 14.19
CA HIS A 398 -1.37 -29.81 14.73
C HIS A 398 -1.10 -31.28 14.41
N SER A 399 -0.29 -31.58 13.39
CA SER A 399 0.10 -32.95 13.04
C SER A 399 1.24 -33.46 13.93
N TYR A 400 2.16 -32.59 14.35
CA TYR A 400 3.26 -32.99 15.22
C TYR A 400 2.79 -33.25 16.65
N TYR A 401 1.86 -32.45 17.16
CA TYR A 401 1.26 -32.67 18.48
C TYR A 401 0.30 -33.87 18.57
N ARG A 402 -0.03 -34.52 17.44
CA ARG A 402 -0.91 -35.70 17.42
C ARG A 402 -0.16 -37.00 17.17
N ALA A 403 1.12 -36.94 16.84
CA ALA A 403 1.96 -38.12 16.60
C ALA A 403 2.68 -38.61 17.86
N ASP A 404 2.82 -37.77 18.89
CA ASP A 404 3.50 -38.14 20.14
C ASP A 404 2.54 -38.65 21.25
N ASP A 405 1.21 -38.62 21.02
CA ASP A 405 0.19 -39.07 21.98
C ASP A 405 -0.40 -40.47 21.64
N GLU A 406 0.11 -41.18 20.63
CA GLU A 406 -0.37 -42.54 20.26
C GLU A 406 0.61 -43.69 20.58
N ASP A 407 1.71 -43.43 21.31
CA ASP A 407 2.62 -44.46 21.83
C ASP A 407 2.38 -44.78 23.33
N GLU A 408 1.15 -44.61 23.83
CA GLU A 408 0.74 -45.12 25.15
C GLU A 408 0.44 -46.63 25.10
N GLU A 409 1.40 -47.38 25.65
CA GLU A 409 1.24 -48.65 26.39
C GLU A 409 0.13 -49.63 25.94
N ILE A 410 0.55 -50.62 25.13
CA ILE A 410 -0.08 -51.95 25.15
C ILE A 410 0.24 -52.59 26.51
N THR A 411 -0.61 -52.32 27.50
CA THR A 411 -0.64 -53.08 28.76
C THR A 411 -1.21 -54.48 28.49
N SER A 412 -0.39 -55.51 28.70
CA SER A 412 -0.81 -56.91 28.62
C SER A 412 -1.73 -57.26 29.80
N PRO A 413 -2.83 -58.01 29.61
CA PRO A 413 -3.78 -58.24 30.68
C PRO A 413 -3.62 -59.60 31.36
N PHE A 414 -2.42 -60.08 31.75
CA PHE A 414 -2.29 -61.31 32.56
C PHE A 414 -0.98 -61.39 33.35
N GLY A 415 -1.08 -61.75 34.65
CA GLY A 415 0.05 -62.19 35.50
C GLY A 415 0.11 -61.51 36.87
N GLU A 416 -0.78 -61.88 37.81
CA GLU A 416 -0.44 -62.70 39.00
C GLU A 416 0.32 -61.94 40.11
N LEU A 417 -0.32 -61.56 41.23
CA LEU A 417 -0.52 -62.38 42.43
C LEU A 417 0.76 -63.07 42.94
N SER A 418 1.47 -62.41 43.86
CA SER A 418 2.11 -63.10 44.99
C SER A 418 2.44 -62.15 46.14
N ALA A 419 1.89 -62.46 47.31
CA ALA A 419 2.43 -62.39 48.68
C ALA A 419 3.58 -61.39 48.96
N GLY A 420 3.61 -60.63 50.05
CA GLY A 420 2.97 -60.76 51.35
C GLY A 420 4.01 -60.44 52.44
N ARG A 421 3.58 -59.74 53.51
CA ARG A 421 4.31 -59.45 54.78
C ARG A 421 5.55 -58.54 54.60
N SER A 422 5.89 -57.64 55.51
CA SER A 422 5.71 -57.60 56.96
C SER A 422 5.71 -56.15 57.48
N LEU A 423 4.98 -55.94 58.58
CA LEU A 423 5.21 -54.88 59.56
C LEU A 423 6.69 -54.76 59.93
N GLU A 424 7.18 -53.55 60.20
CA GLU A 424 7.82 -53.21 61.48
C GLU A 424 8.05 -51.70 61.64
N ASN A 425 8.12 -51.29 62.91
CA ASN A 425 8.00 -49.94 63.44
C ASN A 425 9.23 -49.04 63.18
N ALA A 426 9.00 -47.74 63.02
CA ALA A 426 9.68 -46.64 63.72
C ALA A 426 8.97 -45.30 63.44
#